data_AF-A0A7J2LW86-F1
#
_entry.id   AF-A0A7J2LW86-F1
#
_cell.length_a   1.000
_cell.length_b   1.000
_cell.length_c   1.000
_cell.angle_alpha   90.00
_cell.angle_beta   90.00
_cell.angle_gamma   90.00
#
_symmetry.space_group_name_H-M   'P 1'
#
loop_
_entity.id
_entity.type
_entity.pdbx_description
1 polymer ?
#
loop_
_entity_poly.entity_id
_entity_poly.type
_entity_poly.pdbx_seq_one_letter_code
_entity_poly.pdbx_strand_id
1 'polypeptide(L)'
;MNHKQAAITILLIAVVLVSAYLLRSYRAPLSGEDLIRCPNDGSPYVWTPIGTRSENFLWRCLKCGYTWRKTYPDNIYQRWLKSPLKPDFIRDYTLLYLRCICHLEISDPLTLDWRGGRNASTSTLNLEVYNYYASNIFISIKYHPAPENVTYVILVKSGNIVWKGILYNRRFISSHVMHEENGNFSR
;
A
#
# COMPACT_ATOMS: atom_id res chain seq x y z
N MET A 1 -50.49 -20.39 -16.90
CA MET A 1 -49.81 -19.76 -15.76
C MET A 1 -50.82 -18.88 -15.04
N ASN A 2 -51.11 -19.17 -13.77
CA ASN A 2 -52.19 -18.46 -13.04
C ASN A 2 -51.73 -17.04 -12.67
N HIS A 3 -52.63 -16.05 -12.58
CA HIS A 3 -52.25 -14.63 -12.35
C HIS A 3 -51.35 -14.44 -11.11
N LYS A 4 -51.53 -15.28 -10.08
CA LYS A 4 -50.69 -15.31 -8.88
C LYS A 4 -49.25 -15.78 -9.16
N GLN A 5 -49.07 -16.77 -10.05
CA GLN A 5 -47.74 -17.25 -10.44
C GLN A 5 -47.01 -16.18 -11.27
N ALA A 6 -47.71 -15.51 -12.20
CA ALA A 6 -47.11 -14.44 -13.00
C ALA A 6 -46.62 -13.27 -12.12
N ALA A 7 -47.39 -12.86 -11.12
CA ALA A 7 -47.00 -11.79 -10.19
C ALA A 7 -45.74 -12.14 -9.37
N ILE A 8 -45.63 -13.39 -8.90
CA ILE A 8 -44.46 -13.87 -8.15
C ILE A 8 -43.22 -13.89 -9.03
N THR A 9 -43.33 -14.33 -10.29
CA THR A 9 -42.20 -14.37 -11.22
C THR A 9 -41.70 -12.96 -11.55
N ILE A 10 -42.60 -11.99 -11.75
CA ILE A 10 -42.24 -10.59 -12.00
C ILE A 10 -41.52 -9.99 -10.79
N LEU A 11 -41.99 -10.25 -9.57
CA LEU A 11 -41.37 -9.76 -8.34
C LEU A 11 -39.93 -10.32 -8.19
N LEU A 12 -39.73 -11.61 -8.46
CA LEU A 12 -38.40 -12.23 -8.38
C LEU A 12 -37.43 -11.64 -9.40
N ILE A 13 -37.88 -11.41 -10.64
CA ILE A 13 -37.05 -10.78 -11.67
C ILE A 13 -36.67 -9.35 -11.25
N ALA A 14 -37.62 -8.58 -10.70
CA ALA A 14 -37.35 -7.22 -10.21
C ALA A 14 -36.31 -7.22 -9.09
N VAL A 15 -36.39 -8.14 -8.13
CA VAL A 15 -35.41 -8.26 -7.04
C VAL A 15 -34.02 -8.63 -7.56
N VAL A 16 -33.93 -9.55 -8.52
CA VAL A 16 -32.65 -9.93 -9.15
C VAL A 16 -32.03 -8.77 -9.93
N LEU A 17 -32.85 -8.00 -10.66
CA LEU A 17 -32.37 -6.84 -11.41
C LEU A 17 -31.90 -5.70 -10.48
N VAL A 18 -32.64 -5.43 -9.41
CA VAL A 18 -32.24 -4.42 -8.40
C VAL A 18 -30.95 -4.84 -7.68
N SER A 19 -30.84 -6.10 -7.26
CA SER A 19 -29.63 -6.60 -6.61
C SER A 19 -28.43 -6.63 -7.54
N ALA A 20 -28.60 -7.00 -8.82
CA ALA A 20 -27.54 -6.91 -9.83
C ALA A 20 -27.12 -5.46 -10.10
N TYR A 21 -28.07 -4.52 -10.15
CA TYR A 21 -27.78 -3.08 -10.30
C TYR A 21 -27.00 -2.53 -9.10
N LEU A 22 -27.42 -2.86 -7.87
CA LEU A 22 -26.72 -2.47 -6.65
C LEU A 22 -25.32 -3.07 -6.55
N LEU A 23 -25.13 -4.33 -6.96
CA LEU A 23 -23.79 -4.93 -7.03
C LEU A 23 -22.89 -4.23 -8.06
N ARG A 24 -23.46 -3.79 -9.18
CA ARG A 24 -22.72 -3.14 -10.27
C ARG A 24 -22.34 -1.71 -9.91
N SER A 25 -23.22 -0.97 -9.22
CA SER A 25 -22.90 0.37 -8.70
C SER A 25 -21.85 0.31 -7.59
N TYR A 26 -21.86 -0.73 -6.75
CA TYR A 26 -20.78 -0.96 -5.77
C TYR A 26 -19.43 -1.29 -6.41
N ARG A 27 -19.43 -1.79 -7.64
CA ARG A 27 -18.23 -2.13 -8.43
C ARG A 27 -17.87 -1.08 -9.48
N ALA A 28 -18.51 0.10 -9.47
CA ALA A 28 -18.13 1.16 -10.39
C ALA A 28 -16.64 1.48 -10.18
N PRO A 29 -15.80 1.40 -11.23
CA PRO A 29 -14.40 1.77 -11.10
C PRO A 29 -14.35 3.25 -10.71
N LEU A 30 -13.59 3.54 -9.66
CA LEU A 30 -13.32 4.91 -9.22
C LEU A 30 -12.85 5.74 -10.41
N SER A 31 -13.46 6.91 -10.59
CA SER A 31 -12.98 7.87 -11.57
C SER A 31 -11.50 8.16 -11.29
N GLY A 32 -10.71 8.46 -12.33
CA GLY A 32 -9.31 8.84 -12.16
C GLY A 32 -9.13 10.04 -11.21
N GLU A 33 -10.18 10.86 -11.04
CA GLU A 33 -10.21 12.00 -10.12
C GLU A 33 -10.33 11.60 -8.63
N ASP A 34 -10.79 10.37 -8.34
CA ASP A 34 -11.01 9.88 -6.98
C ASP A 34 -9.75 9.26 -6.34
N LEU A 35 -8.64 9.18 -7.09
CA LEU A 35 -7.40 8.56 -6.65
C LEU A 35 -6.27 9.59 -6.60
N ILE A 36 -5.63 9.71 -5.44
CA ILE A 36 -4.44 10.54 -5.29
C ILE A 36 -3.27 9.85 -6.03
N ARG A 37 -2.89 10.41 -7.17
CA ARG A 37 -1.80 9.94 -8.04
C ARG A 37 -0.91 11.10 -8.44
N CYS A 38 0.32 10.78 -8.83
CA CYS A 38 1.23 11.76 -9.39
C CYS A 38 0.66 12.32 -10.71
N PRO A 39 0.56 13.65 -10.86
CA PRO A 39 0.06 14.26 -12.09
C PRO A 39 1.06 14.20 -13.25
N ASN A 40 2.34 13.95 -12.98
CA ASN A 40 3.39 13.89 -14.01
C ASN A 40 3.47 12.52 -14.70
N ASP A 41 3.35 11.41 -13.95
CA ASP A 41 3.56 10.05 -14.48
C ASP A 41 2.43 9.06 -14.11
N GLY A 42 1.36 9.53 -13.47
CA GLY A 42 0.23 8.69 -13.03
C GLY A 42 0.54 7.72 -11.89
N SER A 43 1.76 7.75 -11.35
CA SER A 43 2.23 6.81 -10.35
C SER A 43 1.38 6.88 -9.07
N PRO A 44 1.00 5.72 -8.49
CA PRO A 44 0.29 5.68 -7.22
C PRO A 44 1.23 5.77 -5.99
N TYR A 45 2.55 5.74 -6.19
CA TYR A 45 3.55 5.85 -5.12
C TYR A 45 3.74 7.32 -4.73
N VAL A 46 2.75 7.85 -4.03
CA VAL A 46 2.69 9.25 -3.60
C VAL A 46 2.84 9.35 -2.09
N TRP A 47 3.49 10.41 -1.62
CA TRP A 47 3.77 10.65 -0.21
C TRP A 47 3.53 12.12 0.16
N THR A 48 3.12 12.35 1.40
CA THR A 48 2.98 13.67 2.04
C THR A 48 3.44 13.56 3.50
N PRO A 49 3.99 14.62 4.11
CA PRO A 49 4.42 14.59 5.50
C PRO A 49 3.22 14.60 6.48
N ILE A 50 2.74 13.41 6.84
CA ILE A 50 1.59 13.19 7.74
C ILE A 50 1.92 13.60 9.18
N GLY A 51 0.98 14.25 9.87
CA GLY A 51 1.15 14.76 11.23
C GLY A 51 1.93 16.08 11.29
N THR A 52 2.05 16.78 10.17
CA THR A 52 2.68 18.10 10.09
C THR A 52 1.69 19.14 9.57
N ARG A 53 2.05 20.42 9.66
CA ARG A 53 1.25 21.51 9.05
C ARG A 53 1.04 21.30 7.54
N SER A 54 1.90 20.53 6.87
CA SER A 54 1.87 20.29 5.43
C SER A 54 1.10 19.04 5.00
N GLU A 55 0.44 18.37 5.95
CA GLU A 55 -0.41 17.20 5.68
C GLU A 55 -1.54 17.55 4.69
N ASN A 56 -1.85 16.63 3.78
CA ASN A 56 -2.90 16.77 2.76
C ASN A 56 -2.76 17.98 1.82
N PHE A 57 -1.59 18.60 1.69
CA PHE A 57 -1.41 19.60 0.61
C PHE A 57 -0.05 19.59 -0.08
N LEU A 58 1.01 19.09 0.54
CA LEU A 58 2.34 19.02 -0.08
C LEU A 58 2.68 17.58 -0.43
N TRP A 59 2.57 17.27 -1.72
CA TRP A 59 2.70 15.92 -2.23
C TRP A 59 4.00 15.72 -2.99
N ARG A 60 4.51 14.49 -2.96
CA ARG A 60 5.67 14.05 -3.72
C ARG A 60 5.42 12.69 -4.34
N CYS A 61 5.81 12.53 -5.60
CA CYS A 61 5.88 11.23 -6.25
C CYS A 61 7.20 10.57 -5.85
N LEU A 62 7.13 9.38 -5.27
CA LEU A 62 8.31 8.63 -4.91
C LEU A 62 8.95 7.93 -6.12
N LYS A 63 8.24 7.82 -7.26
CA LYS A 63 8.79 7.25 -8.50
C LYS A 63 9.61 8.26 -9.29
N CYS A 64 9.01 9.39 -9.69
CA CYS A 64 9.69 10.39 -10.53
C CYS A 64 10.20 11.63 -9.77
N GLY A 65 9.96 11.74 -8.46
CA GLY A 65 10.41 12.86 -7.65
C GLY A 65 9.58 14.15 -7.78
N TYR A 66 8.65 14.22 -8.73
CA TYR A 66 7.78 15.40 -8.93
C TYR A 66 7.01 15.76 -7.66
N THR A 67 6.97 17.04 -7.33
CA THR A 67 6.22 17.57 -6.18
C THR A 67 5.09 18.47 -6.64
N TRP A 68 3.97 18.45 -5.93
CA TRP A 68 2.84 19.32 -6.23
C TRP A 68 2.11 19.75 -4.98
N ARG A 69 1.44 20.90 -5.09
CA ARG A 69 0.56 21.44 -4.06
C ARG A 69 -0.88 21.23 -4.47
N LYS A 70 -1.63 20.47 -3.69
CA LYS A 70 -3.07 20.25 -3.90
C LYS A 70 -3.71 19.75 -2.63
N THR A 71 -4.76 20.42 -2.19
CA THR A 71 -5.64 19.89 -1.13
C THR A 71 -6.68 19.00 -1.77
N TYR A 72 -6.79 17.75 -1.28
CA TYR A 72 -7.83 16.84 -1.74
C TYR A 72 -9.04 16.88 -0.80
N PRO A 73 -10.27 16.68 -1.31
CA PRO A 73 -11.45 16.49 -0.49
C PRO A 73 -11.24 15.45 0.62
N ASP A 74 -11.81 15.70 1.79
CA ASP A 74 -11.55 14.89 2.99
C ASP A 74 -11.89 13.40 2.78
N ASN A 75 -12.98 13.09 2.08
CA ASN A 75 -13.35 11.71 1.76
C ASN A 75 -12.29 11.00 0.90
N ILE A 76 -11.67 11.69 -0.06
CA ILE A 76 -10.60 11.16 -0.92
C ILE A 76 -9.33 10.99 -0.10
N TYR A 77 -8.95 12.00 0.70
CA TYR A 77 -7.77 11.94 1.55
C TYR A 77 -7.86 10.82 2.60
N GLN A 78 -8.97 10.74 3.34
CA GLN A 78 -9.18 9.72 4.36
C GLN A 78 -9.19 8.31 3.76
N ARG A 79 -9.78 8.14 2.56
CA ARG A 79 -9.72 6.86 1.85
C ARG A 79 -8.28 6.51 1.50
N TRP A 80 -7.52 7.42 0.88
CA TRP A 80 -6.11 7.19 0.55
C TRP A 80 -5.25 6.84 1.78
N LEU A 81 -5.51 7.53 2.89
CA LEU A 81 -4.79 7.41 4.15
C LEU A 81 -5.02 6.04 4.80
N LYS A 82 -6.28 5.59 4.86
CA LYS A 82 -6.70 4.41 5.64
C LYS A 82 -6.81 3.12 4.83
N SER A 83 -6.78 3.21 3.50
CA SER A 83 -6.95 2.05 2.61
C SER A 83 -5.89 0.97 2.90
N PRO A 84 -6.30 -0.30 3.06
CA PRO A 84 -5.39 -1.43 3.08
C PRO A 84 -4.56 -1.47 1.80
N LEU A 85 -3.28 -1.78 1.95
CA LEU A 85 -2.33 -1.92 0.85
C LEU A 85 -1.98 -3.38 0.65
N LYS A 86 -1.76 -3.72 -0.63
CA LYS A 86 -1.24 -5.02 -1.00
C LYS A 86 0.25 -5.13 -0.61
N PRO A 87 0.74 -6.33 -0.26
CA PRO A 87 2.13 -6.52 0.16
C PRO A 87 3.19 -6.10 -0.88
N ASP A 88 2.94 -6.32 -2.17
CA ASP A 88 3.80 -5.86 -3.27
C ASP A 88 3.85 -4.32 -3.35
N PHE A 89 2.70 -3.65 -3.20
CA PHE A 89 2.65 -2.19 -3.12
C PHE A 89 3.46 -1.68 -1.92
N ILE A 90 3.30 -2.28 -0.74
CA ILE A 90 4.01 -1.87 0.48
C ILE A 90 5.52 -2.04 0.31
N ARG A 91 5.94 -3.15 -0.32
CA ARG A 91 7.34 -3.41 -0.63
C ARG A 91 7.95 -2.25 -1.42
N ASP A 92 7.34 -1.93 -2.55
CA ASP A 92 7.86 -0.88 -3.44
C ASP A 92 7.76 0.49 -2.77
N TYR A 93 6.62 0.78 -2.13
CA TYR A 93 6.37 2.06 -1.44
C TYR A 93 7.38 2.31 -0.33
N THR A 94 7.75 1.28 0.44
CA THR A 94 8.75 1.39 1.51
C THR A 94 10.13 1.65 0.95
N LEU A 95 10.57 0.88 -0.05
CA LEU A 95 11.90 1.03 -0.62
C LEU A 95 12.06 2.37 -1.34
N LEU A 96 11.02 2.82 -2.06
CA LEU A 96 10.98 4.16 -2.65
C LEU A 96 10.99 5.25 -1.57
N TYR A 97 10.30 5.08 -0.45
CA TYR A 97 10.35 6.04 0.66
C TYR A 97 11.75 6.13 1.26
N LEU A 98 12.38 4.99 1.56
CA LEU A 98 13.73 4.94 2.12
C LEU A 98 14.76 5.57 1.17
N ARG A 99 14.63 5.33 -0.13
CA ARG A 99 15.47 5.94 -1.17
C ARG A 99 15.24 7.44 -1.31
N CYS A 100 13.99 7.88 -1.45
CA CYS A 100 13.68 9.26 -1.86
C CYS A 100 13.54 10.25 -0.70
N ILE A 101 13.12 9.79 0.47
CA ILE A 101 12.88 10.63 1.65
C ILE A 101 13.98 10.45 2.70
N CYS A 102 14.42 9.22 2.95
CA CYS A 102 15.52 8.94 3.87
C CYS A 102 16.90 8.97 3.22
N HIS A 103 16.97 9.16 1.89
CA HIS A 103 18.22 9.25 1.13
C HIS A 103 19.15 8.03 1.30
N LEU A 104 18.58 6.84 1.52
CA LEU A 104 19.35 5.61 1.63
C LEU A 104 19.74 5.07 0.23
N GLU A 105 20.95 4.53 0.13
CA GLU A 105 21.47 3.92 -1.09
C GLU A 105 20.85 2.53 -1.34
N ILE A 106 19.61 2.54 -1.80
CA ILE A 106 18.83 1.33 -2.13
C ILE A 106 18.50 1.38 -3.62
N SER A 107 18.70 0.26 -4.33
CA SER A 107 18.33 0.10 -5.75
C SER A 107 16.86 0.41 -6.00
N ASP A 108 16.52 0.90 -7.19
CA ASP A 108 15.12 1.19 -7.56
C ASP A 108 14.29 -0.11 -7.52
N PRO A 109 13.30 -0.24 -6.63
CA PRO A 109 12.53 -1.48 -6.50
C PRO A 109 11.69 -1.79 -7.74
N LEU A 110 11.38 -0.81 -8.59
CA LEU A 110 10.51 -1.01 -9.75
C LEU A 110 11.22 -1.64 -10.95
N THR A 111 12.56 -1.74 -10.91
CA THR A 111 13.37 -2.34 -11.98
C THR A 111 13.93 -3.71 -11.59
N LEU A 112 13.62 -4.22 -10.41
CA LEU A 112 14.17 -5.46 -9.88
C LEU A 112 13.31 -6.68 -10.22
N ASP A 113 13.97 -7.82 -10.46
CA ASP A 113 13.32 -9.13 -10.59
C ASP A 113 12.99 -9.70 -9.20
N TRP A 114 11.81 -9.36 -8.69
CA TRP A 114 11.36 -9.78 -7.38
C TRP A 114 10.91 -11.23 -7.34
N ARG A 115 11.35 -11.93 -6.30
CA ARG A 115 10.88 -13.26 -5.95
C ARG A 115 10.32 -13.28 -4.53
N GLY A 116 9.65 -14.38 -4.20
CA GLY A 116 8.99 -14.58 -2.92
C GLY A 116 7.50 -14.24 -2.97
N GLY A 117 6.93 -13.87 -1.83
CA GLY A 117 5.50 -13.70 -1.65
C GLY A 117 5.06 -14.10 -0.26
N ARG A 118 3.84 -14.63 -0.14
CA ARG A 118 3.28 -15.07 1.14
C ARG A 118 4.13 -16.20 1.72
N ASN A 119 4.60 -16.02 2.95
CA ASN A 119 5.32 -17.05 3.69
C ASN A 119 4.33 -17.88 4.51
N ALA A 120 3.95 -19.04 3.97
CA ALA A 120 2.92 -19.91 4.55
C ALA A 120 3.34 -20.53 5.90
N SER A 121 4.63 -20.77 6.15
CA SER A 121 5.07 -21.39 7.41
C SER A 121 4.99 -20.44 8.61
N THR A 122 5.07 -19.13 8.36
CA THR A 122 4.98 -18.09 9.41
C THR A 122 3.60 -17.42 9.48
N SER A 123 2.78 -17.59 8.45
CA SER A 123 1.44 -17.01 8.42
C SER A 123 0.45 -17.87 9.22
N THR A 124 -0.45 -17.23 9.97
CA THR A 124 -1.52 -17.90 10.75
C THR A 124 -2.88 -17.31 10.37
N LEU A 125 -3.97 -17.84 10.94
CA LEU A 125 -5.36 -17.47 10.58
C LEU A 125 -5.61 -15.95 10.57
N ASN A 126 -4.92 -15.20 11.42
CA ASN A 126 -5.06 -13.74 11.53
C ASN A 126 -3.73 -13.00 11.34
N LEU A 127 -2.69 -13.64 10.80
CA LEU A 127 -1.39 -13.01 10.61
C LEU A 127 -0.84 -13.35 9.24
N GLU A 128 -0.61 -12.32 8.45
CA GLU A 128 -0.02 -12.42 7.14
C GLU A 128 1.46 -12.02 7.22
N VAL A 129 2.32 -12.87 6.68
CA VAL A 129 3.76 -12.60 6.56
C VAL A 129 4.16 -12.79 5.11
N TYR A 130 4.77 -11.77 4.52
CA TYR A 130 5.30 -11.78 3.16
C TYR A 130 6.80 -11.54 3.19
N ASN A 131 7.54 -12.33 2.44
CA ASN A 131 8.98 -12.19 2.29
C ASN A 131 9.31 -12.05 0.82
N TYR A 132 10.02 -10.98 0.47
CA TYR A 132 10.49 -10.72 -0.88
C TYR A 132 12.00 -10.58 -0.91
N TYR A 133 12.58 -10.99 -2.03
CA TYR A 133 14.01 -10.88 -2.27
C TYR A 133 14.29 -10.55 -3.73
N ALA A 134 15.27 -9.69 -3.96
CA ALA A 134 15.79 -9.36 -5.28
C ALA A 134 17.19 -8.78 -5.14
N SER A 135 18.15 -9.23 -5.96
CA SER A 135 19.55 -8.81 -5.85
C SER A 135 20.07 -8.99 -4.41
N ASN A 136 20.56 -7.93 -3.77
CA ASN A 136 21.01 -7.88 -2.38
C ASN A 136 19.93 -7.37 -1.39
N ILE A 137 18.67 -7.25 -1.81
CA ILE A 137 17.57 -6.71 -1.00
C ILE A 137 16.69 -7.85 -0.50
N PHE A 138 16.45 -7.86 0.81
CA PHE A 138 15.41 -8.64 1.46
C PHE A 138 14.43 -7.70 2.16
N ILE A 139 13.14 -8.00 2.07
CA ILE A 139 12.10 -7.28 2.78
C ILE A 139 11.02 -8.23 3.29
N SER A 140 10.73 -8.11 4.58
CA SER A 140 9.66 -8.83 5.26
C SER A 140 8.56 -7.86 5.68
N ILE A 141 7.32 -8.23 5.40
CA ILE A 141 6.12 -7.45 5.71
C ILE A 141 5.19 -8.34 6.52
N LYS A 142 4.88 -7.91 7.74
CA LYS A 142 4.02 -8.62 8.68
C LYS A 142 2.83 -7.74 9.06
N TYR A 143 1.62 -8.26 8.97
CA TYR A 143 0.42 -7.53 9.35
C TYR A 143 -0.76 -8.43 9.72
N HIS A 144 -1.73 -7.85 10.42
CA HIS A 144 -3.04 -8.45 10.66
C HIS A 144 -4.03 -7.85 9.65
N PRO A 145 -4.71 -8.66 8.82
CA PRO A 145 -5.69 -8.13 7.87
C PRO A 145 -6.84 -7.40 8.57
N ALA A 146 -7.18 -6.22 8.08
CA ALA A 146 -8.30 -5.40 8.55
C ALA A 146 -8.89 -4.59 7.38
N PRO A 147 -10.18 -4.16 7.45
CA PRO A 147 -10.81 -3.40 6.38
C PRO A 147 -10.23 -1.99 6.21
N GLU A 148 -9.62 -1.43 7.26
CA GLU A 148 -8.96 -0.12 7.25
C GLU A 148 -7.94 -0.03 8.39
N ASN A 149 -7.09 1.01 8.37
CA ASN A 149 -6.11 1.30 9.41
C ASN A 149 -5.16 0.13 9.72
N VAL A 150 -4.75 -0.60 8.69
CA VAL A 150 -3.84 -1.74 8.83
C VAL A 150 -2.44 -1.24 9.24
N THR A 151 -1.87 -1.86 10.26
CA THR A 151 -0.49 -1.64 10.69
C THR A 151 0.41 -2.70 10.08
N TYR A 152 1.42 -2.26 9.32
CA TYR A 152 2.43 -3.13 8.74
C TYR A 152 3.74 -2.99 9.49
N VAL A 153 4.27 -4.11 9.98
CA VAL A 153 5.62 -4.20 10.54
C VAL A 153 6.56 -4.63 9.43
N ILE A 154 7.59 -3.83 9.18
CA ILE A 154 8.45 -3.99 8.01
C ILE A 154 9.91 -4.08 8.43
N LEU A 155 10.61 -5.07 7.88
CA LEU A 155 12.06 -5.23 7.99
C LEU A 155 12.65 -5.20 6.59
N VAL A 156 13.62 -4.32 6.36
CA VAL A 156 14.40 -4.23 5.12
C VAL A 156 15.86 -4.52 5.44
N LYS A 157 16.49 -5.35 4.62
CA LYS A 157 17.93 -5.57 4.59
C LYS A 157 18.42 -5.32 3.16
N SER A 158 19.44 -4.49 2.98
CA SER A 158 20.03 -4.20 1.67
C SER A 158 21.53 -3.92 1.82
N GLY A 159 22.37 -4.87 1.41
CA GLY A 159 23.81 -4.80 1.75
C GLY A 159 23.99 -4.65 3.27
N ASN A 160 24.67 -3.59 3.69
CA ASN A 160 24.93 -3.29 5.11
C ASN A 160 23.80 -2.48 5.79
N ILE A 161 22.72 -2.16 5.06
CA ILE A 161 21.60 -1.39 5.60
C ILE A 161 20.61 -2.37 6.23
N VAL A 162 20.30 -2.17 7.51
CA VAL A 162 19.18 -2.81 8.19
C VAL A 162 18.21 -1.73 8.67
N TRP A 163 17.00 -1.74 8.11
CA TRP A 163 15.94 -0.84 8.51
C TRP A 163 14.76 -1.63 9.06
N LYS A 164 14.28 -1.20 10.24
CA LYS A 164 13.07 -1.72 10.86
C LYS A 164 12.12 -0.59 11.17
N GLY A 165 10.86 -0.75 10.76
CA GLY A 165 9.85 0.26 11.02
C GLY A 165 8.44 -0.26 10.84
N ILE A 166 7.51 0.68 10.98
CA ILE A 166 6.08 0.48 10.88
C ILE A 166 5.53 1.41 9.80
N LEU A 167 4.60 0.89 8.99
CA LEU A 167 3.73 1.71 8.14
C LEU A 167 2.32 1.64 8.72
N TYR A 168 1.79 2.78 9.14
CA TYR A 168 0.42 2.92 9.63
C TYR A 168 -0.19 4.19 9.03
N ASN A 169 -1.35 4.08 8.41
CA ASN A 169 -2.03 5.20 7.76
C ASN A 169 -1.09 6.04 6.88
N ARG A 170 -0.39 5.37 5.94
CA ARG A 170 0.61 5.96 5.03
C ARG A 170 1.82 6.65 5.69
N ARG A 171 1.90 6.67 7.03
CA ARG A 171 3.01 7.24 7.79
C ARG A 171 4.02 6.15 8.13
N PHE A 172 5.28 6.39 7.76
CA PHE A 172 6.41 5.56 8.18
C PHE A 172 6.90 6.00 9.56
N ILE A 173 7.03 5.05 10.48
CA ILE A 173 7.53 5.25 11.84
C ILE A 173 8.73 4.30 11.98
N SER A 174 9.94 4.85 12.02
CA SER A 174 11.17 4.07 12.14
C SER A 174 11.52 3.84 13.61
N SER A 175 11.97 2.63 13.95
CA SER A 175 12.57 2.41 15.28
C SER A 175 14.03 2.84 15.30
N HIS A 176 14.86 2.44 14.31
CA HIS A 176 16.27 2.85 14.13
C HIS A 176 16.73 2.42 12.71
N VAL A 177 17.63 3.19 12.07
CA VAL A 177 18.42 2.73 10.91
C VAL A 177 19.78 2.31 11.47
N MET A 178 20.20 1.06 11.27
CA MET A 178 21.53 0.60 11.68
C MET A 178 22.35 0.30 10.42
N HIS A 179 23.59 0.81 10.38
CA HIS A 179 24.61 0.32 9.46
C HIS A 179 25.30 -0.86 10.14
N GLU A 180 25.36 -2.02 9.49
CA GLU A 180 26.20 -3.13 9.96
C GLU A 180 27.66 -2.65 9.91
N GLU A 181 28.24 -2.35 11.07
CA GLU A 181 29.67 -2.16 11.18
C GLU A 181 30.33 -3.51 10.85
N ASN A 182 31.19 -3.51 9.83
CA ASN A 182 32.08 -4.63 9.56
C ASN A 182 32.99 -4.82 10.78
N GLY A 183 32.55 -5.66 11.71
CA GLY A 183 33.36 -6.21 12.78
C GLY A 183 34.42 -7.13 12.19
N ASN A 184 35.49 -6.54 11.66
CA ASN A 184 36.77 -7.21 11.46
C ASN A 184 37.29 -7.63 12.83
N PHE A 185 36.90 -8.82 13.30
CA PHE A 185 37.65 -9.50 14.35
C PHE A 185 38.90 -10.12 13.69
N SER A 186 39.91 -9.28 13.49
CA SER A 186 41.27 -9.73 13.20
C SER A 186 42.00 -9.92 14.52
N ARG A 187 42.37 -11.19 14.77
CA ARG A 187 43.28 -11.75 15.79
C ARG A 187 42.81 -11.77 17.24
#